data_AF-A0A1H4U949-F1
#
_entry.id   AF-A0A1H4U949-F1
#
_cell.length_a   1.000
_cell.length_b   1.000
_cell.length_c   1.000
_cell.angle_alpha   90.00
_cell.angle_beta   90.00
_cell.angle_gamma   90.00
#
_symmetry.space_group_name_H-M   'P 1'
#
loop_
_entity.id
_entity.type
_entity.pdbx_description
1 polymer ?
#
loop_
_entity_poly.entity_id
_entity_poly.type
_entity_poly.pdbx_seq_one_letter_code
_entity_poly.pdbx_strand_id
1 'polypeptide(L)'
;MSHRDPPGIIAPHIPADAYRRAEATGAPVVIVVHTTEPAGRPLRHYLIPLAVAGASAIGIFATVAAFLALLDFAAHTAVQIAATTGPLSIGGISLKLARSKH
;
A
#
# COMPACT_ATOMS: atom_id res chain seq x y z
N MET A 1 -46.98 -4.04 -1.35
CA MET A 1 -45.73 -4.41 -2.05
C MET A 1 -44.74 -3.26 -1.86
N SER A 2 -43.66 -3.48 -1.11
CA SER A 2 -42.63 -2.46 -0.87
C SER A 2 -41.64 -2.53 -2.03
N HIS A 3 -41.73 -1.56 -2.95
CA HIS A 3 -40.74 -1.36 -4.00
C HIS A 3 -39.45 -0.86 -3.34
N ARG A 4 -38.37 -1.63 -3.40
CA ARG A 4 -37.04 -1.21 -2.96
C ARG A 4 -36.37 -0.56 -4.15
N ASP A 5 -36.06 0.73 -4.03
CA ASP A 5 -35.34 1.45 -5.07
C ASP A 5 -33.93 0.86 -5.26
N PRO A 6 -33.51 0.59 -6.50
CA PRO A 6 -32.17 0.09 -6.78
C PRO A 6 -31.10 1.15 -6.43
N PRO A 7 -29.89 0.73 -6.00
CA PRO A 7 -28.84 1.66 -5.64
C PRO A 7 -28.30 2.37 -6.88
N GLY A 8 -28.55 3.67 -7.00
CA GLY A 8 -28.06 4.51 -8.08
C GLY A 8 -28.64 5.93 -8.03
N ILE A 9 -28.11 6.83 -8.86
CA ILE A 9 -28.71 8.14 -9.13
C ILE A 9 -30.01 7.88 -9.90
N ILE A 10 -31.08 7.67 -9.14
CA ILE A 10 -32.44 7.64 -9.68
C ILE A 10 -32.88 9.09 -9.77
N ALA A 11 -33.29 9.53 -10.96
CA ALA A 11 -33.96 10.80 -11.12
C ALA A 11 -35.19 10.83 -10.19
N PRO A 12 -35.43 11.90 -9.42
CA PRO A 12 -36.51 11.94 -8.43
C PRO A 12 -37.82 11.48 -9.04
N HIS A 13 -38.50 10.53 -8.38
CA HIS A 13 -39.84 10.12 -8.82
C HIS A 13 -40.79 11.30 -8.56
N ILE A 14 -41.31 11.88 -9.64
CA ILE A 14 -42.30 12.96 -9.53
C ILE A 14 -43.66 12.32 -9.83
N PRO A 15 -44.59 12.30 -8.88
CA PRO A 15 -45.90 11.70 -9.10
C PRO A 15 -46.66 12.45 -10.21
N ALA A 16 -47.32 11.71 -11.10
CA ALA A 16 -48.04 12.27 -12.26
C ALA A 16 -49.11 13.31 -11.86
N ASP A 17 -49.66 13.17 -10.65
CA ASP A 17 -50.66 14.06 -10.09
C ASP A 17 -50.11 15.47 -9.84
N ALA A 18 -48.81 15.60 -9.57
CA ALA A 18 -48.14 16.89 -9.42
C ALA A 18 -48.13 17.66 -10.75
N TYR A 19 -47.88 16.97 -11.87
CA TYR A 19 -47.95 17.56 -13.21
C TYR A 19 -49.38 17.93 -13.60
N ARG A 20 -50.35 17.04 -13.38
CA ARG A 20 -51.76 17.32 -13.71
C ARG A 20 -52.32 18.49 -12.91
N ARG A 21 -51.94 18.61 -11.63
CA ARG A 21 -52.36 19.74 -10.80
C ARG A 21 -51.76 21.05 -11.32
N ALA A 22 -50.47 21.05 -11.65
CA ALA A 22 -49.78 22.23 -12.19
C ALA A 22 -50.35 22.69 -13.53
N GLU A 23 -50.73 21.76 -14.40
CA GLU A 23 -51.41 22.05 -15.68
C GLU A 23 -52.78 22.69 -15.47
N ALA A 24 -53.56 22.19 -14.48
CA ALA A 24 -54.89 22.71 -14.18
C ALA A 24 -54.89 24.08 -13.47
N THR A 25 -53.86 24.39 -12.67
CA THR A 25 -53.81 25.62 -11.86
C THR A 25 -52.83 26.66 -12.39
N GLY A 26 -52.01 26.33 -13.40
CA GLY A 26 -50.93 27.18 -13.89
C GLY A 26 -49.78 27.38 -12.89
N ALA A 27 -49.73 26.60 -11.81
CA ALA A 27 -48.71 26.72 -10.78
C ALA A 27 -47.37 26.07 -11.23
N PRO A 28 -46.21 26.67 -10.93
CA PRO A 28 -44.92 26.12 -11.31
C PRO A 28 -44.56 24.87 -10.49
N VAL A 29 -43.95 23.86 -11.15
CA VAL A 29 -43.39 22.67 -10.50
C VAL A 29 -41.91 22.89 -10.24
N VAL A 30 -41.52 22.97 -8.96
CA VAL A 30 -40.11 23.11 -8.55
C VAL A 30 -39.59 21.76 -8.06
N ILE A 31 -38.55 21.24 -8.71
CA ILE A 31 -37.94 19.95 -8.39
C ILE A 31 -36.59 20.23 -7.71
N VAL A 32 -36.51 19.94 -6.41
CA VAL A 32 -35.25 20.04 -5.66
C VAL A 32 -34.64 18.66 -5.57
N VAL A 33 -33.49 18.47 -6.22
CA VAL A 33 -32.71 17.24 -6.13
C VAL A 33 -31.72 17.38 -4.98
N HIS A 34 -31.95 16.68 -3.87
CA HIS A 34 -30.93 16.53 -2.84
C HIS A 34 -29.95 15.45 -3.28
N THR A 35 -28.76 15.87 -3.72
CA THR A 35 -27.66 14.94 -3.91
C THR A 35 -27.20 14.48 -2.54
N THR A 36 -27.39 13.20 -2.24
CA THR A 36 -26.67 12.54 -1.15
C THR A 36 -25.26 12.25 -1.64
N GLU A 37 -24.47 13.29 -1.87
CA GLU A 37 -23.03 13.11 -1.97
C GLU A 37 -22.55 12.82 -0.54
N PRO A 38 -21.96 11.65 -0.26
CA PRO A 38 -21.44 11.37 1.06
C PRO A 38 -20.39 12.43 1.40
N ALA A 39 -20.72 13.32 2.34
CA ALA A 39 -19.83 14.39 2.77
C ALA A 39 -18.64 13.78 3.53
N GLY A 40 -17.55 13.49 2.83
CA GLY A 40 -16.29 13.07 3.41
C GLY A 40 -15.54 12.03 2.58
N ARG A 41 -14.21 12.16 2.52
CA ARG A 41 -13.35 11.11 1.96
C ARG A 41 -13.31 9.94 2.95
N PRO A 42 -13.57 8.70 2.51
CA PRO A 42 -13.54 7.55 3.40
C PRO A 42 -12.13 7.37 3.98
N LEU A 43 -12.02 7.13 5.29
CA LEU A 43 -10.76 6.97 6.03
C LEU A 43 -9.78 5.98 5.37
N ARG A 44 -10.32 4.95 4.69
CA ARG A 44 -9.58 3.97 3.90
C ARG A 44 -8.64 4.61 2.86
N HIS A 45 -9.01 5.77 2.31
CA HIS A 45 -8.20 6.48 1.33
C HIS A 45 -6.85 6.96 1.90
N TYR A 46 -6.76 7.15 3.22
CA TYR A 46 -5.52 7.55 3.90
C TYR A 46 -4.78 6.36 4.53
N LEU A 47 -5.52 5.34 4.98
CA LEU A 47 -4.91 4.16 5.61
C LEU A 47 -4.15 3.27 4.63
N ILE A 48 -4.62 3.16 3.39
CA ILE A 48 -3.97 2.34 2.35
C ILE A 48 -2.53 2.83 2.05
N PRO A 49 -2.29 4.11 1.69
CA PRO A 49 -0.93 4.56 1.40
C PRO A 49 -0.03 4.51 2.63
N LEU A 50 -0.57 4.75 3.83
CA LEU A 50 0.20 4.64 5.08
C LEU A 50 0.64 3.20 5.34
N ALA A 51 -0.26 2.23 5.15
CA ALA A 51 0.07 0.81 5.32
C ALA A 51 1.12 0.35 4.30
N VAL A 52 1.02 0.80 3.04
CA VAL A 52 2.00 0.49 1.99
C VAL A 52 3.37 1.09 2.33
N ALA A 53 3.41 2.35 2.75
CA ALA A 53 4.65 3.02 3.14
C ALA A 53 5.30 2.37 4.38
N GLY A 54 4.49 1.98 5.37
CA GLY A 54 4.98 1.27 6.55
C GLY A 54 5.55 -0.11 6.22
N ALA A 55 4.85 -0.89 5.41
CA ALA A 55 5.30 -2.22 4.99
C ALA A 55 6.58 -2.16 4.15
N SER A 56 6.70 -1.18 3.24
CA SER A 56 7.90 -1.03 2.42
C SER A 56 9.12 -0.62 3.24
N ALA A 57 8.96 0.31 4.19
CA ALA A 57 10.03 0.72 5.08
C ALA A 57 10.55 -0.47 5.91
N ILE A 58 9.65 -1.21 6.55
CA ILE A 58 10.01 -2.41 7.34
C ILE A 58 10.70 -3.44 6.45
N GLY A 59 10.19 -3.69 5.24
CA GLY A 59 10.79 -4.63 4.30
C GLY A 59 12.22 -4.25 3.90
N ILE A 60 12.49 -2.97 3.65
CA ILE A 60 13.83 -2.48 3.31
C ILE A 60 14.77 -2.64 4.49
N PHE A 61 14.36 -2.22 5.69
CA PHE A 61 15.17 -2.38 6.90
C PHE A 61 15.46 -3.84 7.21
N ALA A 62 14.47 -4.72 7.09
CA ALA A 62 14.64 -6.16 7.27
C ALA A 62 15.60 -6.76 6.25
N THR A 63 15.52 -6.33 4.98
CA THR A 63 16.43 -6.80 3.92
C THR A 63 17.87 -6.38 4.19
N VAL A 64 18.08 -5.11 4.58
CA VAL A 64 19.41 -4.59 4.94
C VAL A 64 19.95 -5.34 6.16
N ALA A 65 19.14 -5.53 7.19
CA ALA A 65 19.52 -6.26 8.39
C ALA A 65 19.89 -7.72 8.08
N ALA A 66 19.09 -8.41 7.25
CA ALA A 66 19.38 -9.76 6.81
C ALA A 66 20.70 -9.82 6.01
N PHE A 67 20.92 -8.88 5.10
CA PHE A 67 22.16 -8.80 4.32
C PHE A 67 23.39 -8.63 5.22
N LEU A 68 23.32 -7.71 6.19
CA LEU A 68 24.40 -7.50 7.15
C LEU A 68 24.62 -8.73 8.04
N ALA A 69 23.55 -9.40 8.48
CA ALA A 69 23.67 -10.63 9.27
C ALA A 69 24.34 -11.77 8.47
N LEU A 70 24.00 -11.92 7.19
CA LEU A 70 24.67 -12.90 6.32
C LEU A 70 26.15 -12.56 6.14
N LEU A 71 26.47 -11.29 5.93
CA LEU A 71 27.85 -10.84 5.76
C LEU A 71 28.67 -11.04 7.03
N ASP A 72 28.12 -10.69 8.19
CA ASP A 72 28.78 -10.87 9.49
C ASP A 72 29.02 -12.35 9.79
N PHE A 73 28.03 -13.20 9.53
CA PHE A 73 28.17 -14.66 9.67
C PHE A 73 29.25 -15.22 8.74
N ALA A 74 29.29 -14.77 7.48
CA ALA A 74 30.31 -15.17 6.53
C ALA A 74 31.72 -14.71 6.96
N ALA A 75 31.84 -13.47 7.43
CA ALA A 75 33.10 -12.91 7.91
C ALA A 75 33.60 -13.67 9.15
N HIS A 76 32.73 -13.91 10.14
CA HIS A 76 33.07 -14.70 11.32
C HIS A 76 33.54 -16.10 10.96
N THR A 77 32.84 -16.76 10.05
CA THR A 77 33.22 -18.10 9.58
C THR A 77 34.56 -18.07 8.86
N ALA A 78 34.79 -17.10 7.96
CA ALA A 78 36.06 -16.96 7.25
C ALA A 78 37.24 -16.68 8.19
N VAL A 79 37.04 -15.84 9.21
CA VAL A 79 38.05 -15.57 10.24
C VAL A 79 38.34 -16.82 11.06
N GLN A 80 37.31 -17.59 11.46
CA GLN A 80 37.51 -18.85 12.17
C GLN A 80 38.26 -19.89 11.33
N ILE A 81 37.95 -20.00 10.04
CA ILE A 81 38.65 -20.91 9.13
C ILE A 81 40.11 -20.45 8.94
N ALA A 82 40.34 -19.16 8.72
CA ALA A 82 41.70 -18.62 8.58
C ALA A 82 42.53 -18.80 9.86
N ALA A 83 41.91 -18.63 11.04
CA ALA A 83 42.55 -18.85 12.33
C ALA A 83 42.89 -20.33 12.59
N THR A 84 42.08 -21.26 12.08
CA THR A 84 42.28 -22.70 12.28
C THR A 84 43.13 -23.37 11.20
N THR A 85 43.19 -22.82 9.99
CA THR A 85 43.78 -23.49 8.81
C THR A 85 45.11 -22.89 8.36
N GLY A 86 45.52 -21.72 8.88
CA GLY A 86 46.59 -20.95 8.25
C GLY A 86 46.16 -20.43 6.86
N PRO A 87 47.04 -19.79 6.06
CA PRO A 87 46.63 -19.08 4.85
C PRO A 87 45.85 -19.97 3.88
N LEU A 88 44.55 -19.68 3.76
CA LEU A 88 43.59 -20.37 2.90
C LEU A 88 44.05 -20.35 1.44
N SER A 89 44.37 -21.52 0.91
CA SER A 89 44.59 -21.73 -0.51
C SER A 89 43.37 -22.45 -1.09
N ILE A 90 42.77 -21.85 -2.11
CA ILE A 90 41.73 -22.49 -2.94
C ILE A 90 42.25 -22.41 -4.37
N GLY A 91 42.51 -23.57 -4.98
CA GLY A 91 42.94 -23.66 -6.37
C GLY A 91 44.35 -23.14 -6.67
N GLY A 92 45.30 -23.22 -5.72
CA GLY A 92 46.70 -22.81 -5.93
C GLY A 92 46.95 -21.29 -5.84
N ILE A 93 45.90 -20.49 -5.63
CA ILE A 93 46.03 -19.05 -5.41
C ILE A 93 45.97 -18.81 -3.89
N SER A 94 47.13 -18.87 -3.22
CA SER A 94 47.23 -18.44 -1.84
C SER A 94 47.15 -16.92 -1.79
N LEU A 95 46.01 -16.37 -1.36
CA LEU A 95 45.87 -14.94 -1.12
C LEU A 95 46.66 -14.57 0.15
N LYS A 96 47.97 -14.37 -0.01
CA LYS A 96 48.85 -13.93 1.06
C LYS A 96 48.58 -12.45 1.34
N LEU A 97 47.55 -12.15 2.13
CA LEU A 97 47.19 -10.78 2.52
C LEU A 97 48.09 -10.18 3.63
N ALA A 98 49.26 -10.76 3.86
CA ALA A 98 50.30 -10.20 4.72
C ALA A 98 51.61 -10.10 3.92
N ARG A 99 51.72 -9.04 3.11
CA ARG A 99 53.03 -8.60 2.60
C ARG A 99 53.74 -7.88 3.74
N SER A 100 54.66 -8.57 4.40
CA SER A 100 55.65 -7.94 5.27
C SER A 100 56.50 -7.00 4.42
N LYS A 101 56.44 -5.70 4.69
CA LYS A 101 57.34 -4.70 4.13
C LYS A 101 58.66 -4.80 4.90
N HIS A 102 59.63 -5.46 4.31
CA HIS A 102 61.04 -5.25 4.58
C HIS A 102 61.71 -4.86 3.28
#